data_AF-A0AA47MH51-F1
#
_entry.id   AF-A0AA47MH51-F1
#
_cell.length_a   1.000
_cell.length_b   1.000
_cell.length_c   1.000
_cell.angle_alpha   90.00
_cell.angle_beta   90.00
_cell.angle_gamma   90.00
#
_symmetry.space_group_name_H-M   'P 1'
#
loop_
_entity.id
_entity.type
_entity.pdbx_description
1 polymer ?
#
loop_
_entity_poly.entity_id
_entity_poly.type
_entity_poly.pdbx_seq_one_letter_code
_entity_poly.pdbx_strand_id
1 'polypeptide(L)'
;MDKATGLIRVGGRLRRLEGQGDVSPHPIVLDSHPVTRLLIHMYDKDLHHPGPERVFAELRQSYWILRGREAIRRHQHSTCAECQR
;
A
#
# COMPACT_ATOMS: atom_id res chain seq x y z
N MET A 1 -17.20 7.33 -0.96
CA MET A 1 -17.03 5.92 -0.56
C MET A 1 -17.62 5.06 -1.64
N ASP A 2 -16.95 3.97 -1.97
CA ASP A 2 -17.48 2.97 -2.89
C ASP A 2 -18.66 2.24 -2.22
N LYS A 3 -19.84 2.27 -2.85
CA LYS A 3 -21.07 1.75 -2.23
C LYS A 3 -21.11 0.22 -2.18
N ALA A 4 -20.36 -0.47 -3.03
CA ALA A 4 -20.32 -1.92 -3.07
C ALA A 4 -19.39 -2.50 -1.98
N THR A 5 -18.23 -1.88 -1.76
CA THR A 5 -17.22 -2.38 -0.81
C THR A 5 -17.18 -1.65 0.52
N GLY A 6 -17.84 -0.48 0.65
CA GLY A 6 -17.78 0.35 1.84
C GLY A 6 -16.41 1.00 2.07
N LEU A 7 -15.49 0.91 1.11
CA LEU A 7 -14.13 1.41 1.23
C LEU A 7 -13.98 2.84 0.70
N ILE A 8 -13.02 3.56 1.27
CA ILE A 8 -12.52 4.81 0.70
C ILE A 8 -11.47 4.45 -0.34
N ARG A 9 -11.71 4.84 -1.59
CA ARG A 9 -10.77 4.69 -2.70
C ARG A 9 -10.44 6.07 -3.28
N VAL A 10 -9.22 6.22 -3.77
CA VAL A 10 -8.81 7.48 -4.41
C VAL A 10 -9.41 7.55 -5.81
N GLY A 11 -10.30 8.52 -6.04
CA GLY A 11 -10.88 8.77 -7.35
C GLY A 11 -9.85 9.37 -8.31
N GLY A 12 -9.57 8.69 -9.42
CA GLY A 12 -8.66 9.15 -10.48
C GLY A 12 -9.38 9.75 -11.69
N ARG A 13 -8.61 10.17 -12.70
CA ARG A 13 -9.12 10.61 -14.01
C ARG A 13 -9.63 9.45 -14.89
N LEU A 14 -9.38 8.20 -14.48
CA LEU A 14 -9.79 6.96 -15.15
C LEU A 14 -11.19 6.48 -14.71
N ARG A 15 -12.11 7.42 -14.50
CA ARG A 15 -13.50 7.16 -14.11
C ARG A 15 -14.30 6.36 -15.17
N ARG A 16 -13.74 6.16 -16.37
CA ARG A 16 -14.39 5.47 -17.50
C ARG A 16 -14.12 3.96 -17.55
N LEU A 17 -13.17 3.43 -16.75
CA LEU A 17 -12.85 2.00 -16.70
C LEU A 17 -13.65 1.23 -15.64
N GLU A 18 -14.64 1.86 -15.00
CA GLU A 18 -15.46 1.29 -13.92
C GLU A 18 -16.29 0.06 -14.32
N GLY A 19 -16.22 -0.40 -15.57
CA GLY A 19 -17.00 -1.53 -16.10
C GLY A 19 -16.20 -2.78 -16.52
N GLN A 20 -14.88 -2.84 -16.32
CA GLN A 20 -14.06 -3.96 -16.80
C GLN A 20 -13.20 -4.57 -15.68
N GLY A 21 -13.75 -5.60 -15.03
CA GLY A 21 -12.99 -6.57 -14.22
C GLY A 21 -13.01 -6.35 -12.70
N ASP A 22 -12.70 -7.44 -11.99
CA ASP A 22 -12.57 -7.55 -10.52
C ASP A 22 -11.40 -6.71 -9.95
N VAL A 23 -10.55 -6.17 -10.84
CA VAL A 23 -9.41 -5.32 -10.50
C VAL A 23 -9.84 -3.86 -10.62
N SER A 24 -10.28 -3.29 -9.50
CA SER A 24 -10.60 -1.85 -9.44
C SER A 24 -9.30 -1.03 -9.64
N PRO A 25 -9.23 -0.11 -10.62
CA PRO A 25 -8.04 0.70 -10.89
C PRO A 25 -7.75 1.75 -9.81
N HIS A 26 -8.57 1.81 -8.76
CA HIS A 26 -8.52 2.84 -7.73
C HIS A 26 -7.94 2.28 -6.43
N PRO A 27 -6.75 2.74 -6.01
CA PRO A 27 -6.11 2.24 -4.80
C PRO A 27 -6.95 2.53 -3.56
N ILE A 28 -6.96 1.57 -2.62
CA ILE A 28 -7.69 1.66 -1.35
C ILE A 28 -6.92 2.59 -0.41
N VAL A 29 -7.60 3.56 0.19
CA VAL A 29 -6.99 4.45 1.19
C VAL A 29 -6.83 3.69 2.50
N LEU A 30 -5.59 3.63 2.98
CA LEU A 30 -5.23 3.03 4.27
C LEU A 30 -4.60 4.09 5.16
N ASP A 31 -5.01 4.11 6.42
CA ASP A 31 -4.45 4.95 7.46
C ASP A 31 -3.42 4.17 8.30
N SER A 32 -3.03 4.73 9.44
CA SER A 32 -2.11 4.08 10.36
C SER A 32 -2.83 3.00 11.19
N HIS A 33 -3.13 1.87 10.56
CA HIS A 33 -3.79 0.72 11.17
C HIS A 33 -2.83 -0.49 11.28
N PRO A 34 -3.02 -1.44 12.21
CA PRO A 34 -2.25 -2.68 12.25
C PRO A 34 -2.20 -3.44 10.93
N VAL A 35 -3.30 -3.44 10.17
CA VAL A 35 -3.37 -4.04 8.82
C VAL A 35 -2.36 -3.40 7.86
N THR A 36 -2.22 -2.08 7.89
CA THR A 36 -1.23 -1.36 7.08
C THR A 36 0.20 -1.80 7.42
N ARG A 37 0.49 -2.07 8.70
CA ARG A 37 1.82 -2.57 9.12
C ARG A 37 2.07 -3.99 8.62
N LEU A 38 1.06 -4.85 8.70
CA LEU A 38 1.15 -6.23 8.18
C LEU A 38 1.38 -6.24 6.67
N LEU A 39 0.68 -5.37 5.93
CA LEU A 39 0.90 -5.21 4.49
C LEU A 39 2.32 -4.73 4.18
N ILE A 40 2.82 -3.72 4.88
CA ILE A 40 4.20 -3.25 4.70
C ILE A 40 5.21 -4.38 4.97
N HIS A 41 5.02 -5.14 6.04
CA HIS A 41 5.90 -6.25 6.39
C HIS A 41 5.91 -7.36 5.33
N MET A 42 4.72 -7.74 4.85
CA MET A 42 4.57 -8.75 3.80
C MET A 42 5.28 -8.31 2.51
N TYR A 43 5.03 -7.08 2.04
CA TYR A 43 5.68 -6.56 0.84
C TYR A 43 7.20 -6.41 0.99
N ASP A 44 7.67 -5.97 2.15
CA ASP A 44 9.11 -5.86 2.42
C ASP A 44 9.81 -7.22 2.31
N LYS A 45 9.21 -8.25 2.91
CA LYS A 45 9.69 -9.63 2.85
C LYS A 45 9.61 -10.23 1.45
N ASP A 46 8.47 -10.13 0.79
CA ASP A 46 8.24 -10.74 -0.53
C ASP A 46 9.11 -10.12 -1.62
N LEU A 47 9.45 -8.83 -1.47
CA LEU A 47 10.35 -8.12 -2.38
C LEU A 47 11.84 -8.30 -2.01
N HIS A 48 12.15 -9.11 -1.01
CA HIS A 48 13.51 -9.37 -0.54
C HIS A 48 14.25 -8.11 -0.06
N HIS A 49 13.57 -7.29 0.76
CA HIS A 49 14.17 -6.15 1.46
C HIS A 49 14.86 -5.10 0.56
N PRO A 50 14.24 -4.63 -0.53
CA PRO A 50 14.90 -3.81 -1.57
C PRO A 50 15.07 -2.32 -1.19
N GLY A 51 14.75 -1.94 0.04
CA GLY A 51 14.70 -0.56 0.50
C GLY A 51 13.33 0.12 0.35
N PRO A 52 13.15 1.31 0.94
CA PRO A 52 11.81 1.86 1.21
C PRO A 52 11.08 2.33 -0.04
N GLU A 53 11.82 2.83 -1.03
CA GLU A 53 11.22 3.39 -2.25
C GLU A 53 10.66 2.30 -3.16
N ARG A 54 11.32 1.13 -3.23
CA ARG A 54 10.81 -0.01 -4.01
C ARG A 54 9.54 -0.59 -3.39
N VAL A 55 9.53 -0.80 -2.07
CA VAL A 55 8.33 -1.25 -1.34
C VAL A 55 7.19 -0.25 -1.50
N PHE A 56 7.48 1.06 -1.42
CA PHE A 56 6.47 2.10 -1.62
C PHE A 56 5.87 2.06 -3.02
N ALA A 57 6.69 1.93 -4.06
CA ALA A 57 6.22 1.87 -5.44
C ALA A 57 5.29 0.67 -5.70
N GLU A 58 5.60 -0.50 -5.13
CA GLU A 58 4.75 -1.70 -5.26
C GLU A 58 3.43 -1.55 -4.49
N LEU A 59 3.48 -1.13 -3.23
CA LEU A 59 2.28 -0.89 -2.44
C LEU A 59 1.35 0.15 -3.09
N ARG A 60 1.93 1.17 -3.74
CA ARG A 60 1.16 2.29 -4.32
C ARG A 60 0.25 1.88 -5.48
N GLN A 61 0.54 0.76 -6.13
CA GLN A 61 -0.29 0.22 -7.22
C GLN A 61 -1.66 -0.23 -6.71
N SER A 62 -1.73 -0.72 -5.47
CA SER A 62 -2.97 -1.26 -4.87
C SER A 62 -3.51 -0.42 -3.72
N TYR A 63 -2.66 0.33 -3.03
CA TYR A 63 -2.98 1.04 -1.78
C TYR A 63 -2.52 2.50 -1.79
N TRP A 64 -3.34 3.38 -1.22
CA TRP A 64 -2.97 4.75 -0.85
C TRP A 64 -2.75 4.80 0.66
N ILE A 65 -1.56 4.45 1.10
CA ILE A 65 -1.20 4.51 2.52
C ILE A 65 -0.87 5.96 2.89
N LEU A 66 -1.62 6.52 3.84
CA LEU A 66 -1.34 7.85 4.39
C LEU A 66 0.05 7.85 5.03
N ARG A 67 0.90 8.79 4.60
CA ARG A 67 2.32 8.85 5.00
C ARG A 67 3.07 7.54 4.72
N GLY A 68 2.73 6.82 3.64
CA GLY A 68 3.25 5.49 3.33
C GLY A 68 4.79 5.40 3.31
N ARG A 69 5.49 6.35 2.67
CA ARG A 69 6.98 6.36 2.64
C ARG A 69 7.57 6.37 4.05
N GLU A 70 7.04 7.23 4.92
CA GLU A 70 7.46 7.34 6.33
C GLU A 70 7.17 6.06 7.12
N ALA A 71 6.00 5.45 6.90
CA ALA A 71 5.63 4.20 7.55
C ALA A 71 6.55 3.04 7.15
N ILE A 72 6.91 2.95 5.86
CA ILE A 72 7.80 1.91 5.33
C ILE A 72 9.22 2.09 5.87
N ARG A 73 9.77 3.31 5.80
CA ARG A 73 11.09 3.62 6.38
C ARG A 73 11.15 3.24 7.85
N ARG A 74 10.12 3.62 8.62
CA ARG A 74 10.03 3.26 10.04
C ARG A 74 10.00 1.74 10.22
N HIS A 75 9.21 1.00 9.43
CA HIS A 75 9.16 -0.45 9.52
C HIS A 75 10.54 -1.09 9.30
N GLN A 76 11.20 -0.73 8.19
CA GLN A 76 12.51 -1.27 7.84
C GLN A 76 13.58 -0.93 8.88
N HIS A 77 13.56 0.30 9.43
CA HIS A 77 14.56 0.73 10.40
C HIS A 77 14.31 0.22 11.83
N SER A 78 13.07 -0.07 12.22
CA SER A 78 12.72 -0.38 13.63
C SER A 78 12.29 -1.82 13.88
N THR A 79 11.79 -2.51 12.86
CA THR A 79 11.13 -3.81 13.02
C THR A 79 11.77 -4.92 12.17
N CYS A 80 12.28 -4.59 10.98
CA CYS A 80 12.83 -5.58 10.07
C CYS A 80 14.30 -5.86 10.35
N ALA A 81 14.60 -7.04 10.90
CA ALA A 81 15.98 -7.43 11.24
C ALA A 81 16.90 -7.56 10.02
N GLU A 82 16.34 -7.83 8.83
CA GLU A 82 17.10 -7.98 7.58
C GLU A 82 17.48 -6.61 6.99
N CYS A 83 16.59 -5.61 7.09
CA CYS A 83 16.89 -4.24 6.67
C CYS A 83 17.77 -3.47 7.66
N GLN A 84 17.86 -3.92 8.91
CA GLN A 84 18.71 -3.31 9.95
C GLN A 84 20.17 -3.76 9.89
N ARG A 85 20.49 -4.80 9.09
CA ARG A 85 21.84 -5.32 8.89
C ARG A 85 22.57 -4.53 7.81
#